data_AF-A0A6J4J774-F1
#
_entry.id   AF-A0A6J4J774-F1
#
_cell.length_a   1.000
_cell.length_b   1.000
_cell.length_c   1.000
_cell.angle_alpha   90.00
_cell.angle_beta   90.00
_cell.angle_gamma   90.00
#
_symmetry.space_group_name_H-M   'P 1'
#
loop_
_entity.id
_entity.type
_entity.pdbx_description
1 polymer ?
#
loop_
_entity_poly.entity_id
_entity_poly.type
_entity_poly.pdbx_seq_one_letter_code
_entity_poly.pdbx_strand_id
1 'polypeptide(L)' 'MTPDDEGAPRRGRFGRARRGYRIYDSLIVASALEANCATLFSKGMQDGQMIEGRLTIRNRFQP' A
#
# COMPACT_ATOMS: atom_id res chain seq x y z
N MET A 1 27.38 34.31 -23.16
CA MET A 1 27.61 32.85 -23.16
C MET A 1 26.98 32.29 -21.89
N THR A 2 25.65 32.17 -21.89
CA THR A 2 24.89 31.51 -20.83
C THR A 2 24.47 30.15 -21.38
N PRO A 3 24.59 29.06 -20.61
CA PRO A 3 24.11 27.76 -21.05
C PRO A 3 22.59 27.74 -20.94
N ASP A 4 21.93 27.80 -22.10
CA ASP A 4 20.50 27.58 -22.28
C ASP A 4 20.17 26.08 -22.17
N ASP A 5 20.35 25.49 -20.98
CA ASP A 5 19.89 24.13 -20.66
C ASP A 5 18.47 24.17 -20.07
N GLU A 6 17.55 24.83 -20.79
CA GLU A 6 16.12 24.87 -20.45
C GLU A 6 15.43 23.59 -20.94
N GLY A 7 15.85 22.46 -20.36
CA GLY A 7 15.16 21.18 -20.44
C GLY A 7 13.88 21.20 -19.63
N ALA A 8 12.79 21.64 -20.27
CA ALA A 8 11.41 21.65 -19.79
C ALA A 8 11.09 20.62 -18.68
N PRO A 9 10.57 21.03 -17.50
CA PRO A 9 10.10 20.09 -16.50
C PRO A 9 8.86 19.38 -17.05
N ARG A 10 9.05 18.08 -17.31
CA ARG A 10 8.01 17.13 -17.70
C ARG A 10 6.83 17.28 -16.75
N ARG A 11 5.70 17.73 -17.30
CA ARG A 11 4.42 17.89 -16.62
C ARG A 11 3.92 16.53 -16.11
N GLY A 12 4.39 16.14 -14.93
CA GLY A 12 3.98 14.94 -14.23
C GLY A 12 2.57 15.12 -13.71
N ARG A 13 1.60 14.48 -14.36
CA ARG A 13 0.23 14.33 -13.85
C ARG A 13 0.27 13.66 -12.48
N PHE A 14 0.22 14.43 -11.40
CA PHE A 14 -0.02 13.90 -10.07
C PHE A 14 -1.49 13.50 -9.97
N GLY A 15 -1.78 12.24 -10.30
CA GLY A 15 -3.03 11.57 -9.97
C GLY A 15 -3.19 11.54 -8.44
N ARG A 16 -3.81 12.58 -7.89
CA ARG A 16 -4.24 12.68 -6.49
C ARG A 16 -5.57 11.96 -6.32
N ALA A 17 -5.60 10.65 -6.05
CA ALA A 17 -6.84 9.99 -5.58
C ALA A 17 -6.70 8.56 -5.00
N ARG A 18 -5.50 7.96 -4.92
CA ARG A 18 -5.35 6.55 -4.47
C ARG A 18 -4.32 6.34 -3.36
N ARG A 19 -3.98 7.39 -2.59
CA ARG A 19 -2.97 7.28 -1.53
C ARG A 19 -3.55 7.10 -0.12
N GLY A 20 -4.83 7.45 0.10
CA GLY A 20 -5.48 7.34 1.41
C GLY A 20 -5.73 5.90 1.84
N TYR A 21 -6.30 5.08 0.97
CA TYR A 21 -6.60 3.67 1.27
C TYR A 21 -5.37 2.86 1.66
N ARG A 22 -4.23 3.12 1.03
CA ARG A 22 -2.97 2.39 1.31
C ARG A 22 -2.36 2.71 2.67
N ILE A 23 -2.55 3.93 3.20
CA ILE A 23 -2.00 4.29 4.52
C ILE A 23 -2.74 3.56 5.64
N TYR A 24 -4.08 3.48 5.55
CA TYR A 24 -4.87 2.74 6.53
C TYR A 24 -4.59 1.24 6.47
N ASP A 25 -4.44 0.67 5.26
CA ASP A 25 -4.01 -0.72 5.09
C ASP A 25 -2.67 -1.00 5.79
N SER A 26 -1.69 -0.09 5.64
CA SER A 26 -0.38 -0.20 6.29
C SER A 26 -0.48 -0.12 7.82
N LEU A 27 -1.30 0.77 8.36
CA LEU A 27 -1.51 0.88 9.81
C LEU A 27 -2.18 -0.38 10.39
N ILE A 28 -3.20 -0.91 9.71
CA ILE A 28 -3.89 -2.14 10.15
C ILE A 28 -2.91 -3.32 10.16
N VAL A 29 -2.06 -3.44 9.14
CA VAL A 29 -1.03 -4.48 9.07
C VAL A 29 0.02 -4.30 10.17
N ALA A 30 0.47 -3.06 10.42
CA ALA A 30 1.44 -2.77 11.48
C ALA A 30 0.88 -3.14 12.86
N SER A 31 -0.36 -2.74 13.18
CA SER A 31 -1.00 -3.10 14.44
C SER A 31 -1.23 -4.61 14.59
N ALA A 32 -1.53 -5.32 13.49
CA ALA A 32 -1.67 -6.78 13.51
C ALA A 32 -0.32 -7.48 13.76
N LEU A 33 0.78 -6.95 13.21
CA LEU A 33 2.13 -7.44 13.48
C LEU A 33 2.55 -7.17 14.93
N GLU A 34 2.27 -5.98 15.46
CA GLU A 34 2.54 -5.64 16.87
C GLU A 34 1.75 -6.53 17.84
N ALA A 35 0.50 -6.86 17.50
CA ALA A 35 -0.33 -7.79 18.26
C ALA A 35 0.04 -9.27 18.04
N ASN A 36 1.09 -9.55 17.25
CA ASN A 36 1.56 -10.90 16.89
C ASN A 36 0.44 -11.80 16.33
N CYS A 37 -0.46 -11.21 15.53
CA CYS A 37 -1.55 -11.91 14.90
C CYS A 37 -1.05 -12.76 13.72
N ALA A 38 -1.57 -13.98 13.60
CA ALA A 38 -1.25 -14.88 12.48
C ALA A 38 -2.10 -14.61 11.23
N THR A 39 -3.32 -14.08 11.40
CA THR A 39 -4.29 -13.91 10.30
C THR A 39 -5.00 -12.57 10.38
N LEU A 40 -4.98 -11.78 9.30
CA LEU A 40 -5.74 -10.54 9.16
C LEU A 40 -6.86 -10.73 8.14
N PHE A 41 -8.12 -10.58 8.56
CA PHE A 41 -9.25 -10.64 7.65
C PHE A 41 -9.52 -9.27 7.02
N SER A 42 -9.42 -9.18 5.69
CA SER A 42 -9.69 -7.93 4.97
C SER A 42 -10.37 -8.16 3.64
N LYS A 43 -11.42 -7.37 3.39
CA LYS A 43 -12.22 -7.42 2.15
C LYS A 43 -11.56 -6.71 0.98
N GLY A 44 -10.74 -5.69 1.27
CA GLY A 44 -10.09 -4.83 0.27
C GLY A 44 -8.63 -5.18 0.00
N MET A 45 -8.02 -6.05 0.82
CA MET A 45 -6.62 -6.45 0.68
C MET A 45 -6.47 -7.76 -0.08
N GLN A 46 -5.28 -8.01 -0.60
CA GLN A 46 -4.98 -9.18 -1.41
C GLN A 46 -5.05 -10.46 -0.55
N ASP A 47 -5.96 -11.38 -0.92
CA ASP A 47 -6.06 -12.68 -0.25
C ASP A 47 -4.77 -13.47 -0.42
N GLY A 48 -4.36 -14.14 0.66
CA GLY A 48 -3.17 -15.00 0.69
C GLY A 48 -1.85 -14.25 0.74
N GLN A 49 -1.86 -12.92 0.83
CA GLN A 49 -0.64 -12.15 1.02
C GLN A 49 -0.03 -12.45 2.40
N MET A 50 1.24 -12.87 2.42
CA MET A 50 2.00 -13.08 3.64
C MET A 50 2.88 -11.87 3.91
N ILE A 51 2.73 -11.26 5.09
CA ILE A 51 3.52 -10.12 5.56
C ILE A 51 4.52 -10.63 6.61
N GLU A 52 5.80 -10.35 6.37
CA GLU A 52 6.93 -10.71 7.24
C GLU A 52 7.01 -12.20 7.64
N GLY A 53 6.38 -13.09 6.87
CA GLY A 53 6.33 -14.52 7.18
C GLY A 53 5.51 -14.87 8.43
N ARG A 54 4.80 -13.92 9.03
CA ARG A 54 4.05 -14.10 10.29
C ARG A 54 2.56 -13.84 10.14
N LEU A 55 2.21 -12.80 9.40
CA LEU A 55 0.82 -12.38 9.22
C LEU A 55 0.32 -12.80 7.84
N THR A 56 -0.78 -13.54 7.79
CA THR A 56 -1.44 -13.93 6.55
C THR A 56 -2.71 -13.12 6.37
N ILE A 57 -2.83 -12.41 5.25
CA ILE A 57 -4.05 -11.69 4.90
C ILE A 57 -5.03 -12.68 4.27
N ARG A 58 -6.26 -12.72 4.79
CA ARG A 58 -7.34 -13.58 4.28
C ARG A 58 -8.56 -12.74 3.92
N ASN A 59 -9.04 -12.88 2.70
CA ASN A 59 -10.29 -12.29 2.26
C ASN A 59 -11.42 -13.31 2.49
N ARG A 60 -12.52 -12.86 3.11
CA ARG A 60 -13.73 -13.66 3.32
C ARG A 60 -14.80 -13.31 2.29
N PHE A 61 -14.44 -13.40 1.01
CA PHE A 61 -15.37 -13.25 -0.12
C PHE A 61 -15.37 -14.42 -1.10
N GLN A 62 -14.64 -15.50 -0.82
CA GLN A 62 -14.84 -16.76 -1.52
C GLN A 62 -15.39 -17.80 -0.54
N PRO A 63 -16.38 -18.61 -0.96
CA PRO A 63 -16.98 -19.66 -0.13
C PRO A 63 -15.96 -20.71 0.30
#